data_AF-A0A8X6UXQ9-F1
#
_entry.id   AF-A0A8X6UXQ9-F1
#
_cell.length_a   1.000
_cell.length_b   1.000
_cell.length_c   1.000
_cell.angle_alpha   90.00
_cell.angle_beta   90.00
_cell.angle_gamma   90.00
#
_symmetry.space_group_name_H-M   'P 1'
#
loop_
_entity.id
_entity.type
_entity.pdbx_description
1 polymer ?
#
loop_
_entity_poly.entity_id
_entity_poly.type
_entity_poly.pdbx_seq_one_letter_code
_entity_poly.pdbx_strand_id
1 'polypeptide(L)'
;MAVPVVLRFSNIPLINNKTIFVKRTHVPLATTIHKSQGNTYSEIVYEYDRRHSQSLLCVALSRVTNIEGLYITTKNNDKTFYHCRRRSSSTIDLQEEFKRLSLKKLQTIHKDWINFITNRQGLSIFTFNCQSLTAHAVDLQDSVIRNSNILVLSETWLNNESDIFIPNLNCIVYKRPSTRAEELRYITKF
;
A
#
# COMPACT_ATOMS: atom_id res chain seq x y z
N MET A 1 24.76 11.75 0.95
CA MET A 1 24.33 13.15 0.76
C MET A 1 23.65 13.60 2.06
N ALA A 2 23.96 14.78 2.60
CA ALA A 2 23.43 15.22 3.89
C ALA A 2 21.96 15.66 3.75
N VAL A 3 21.04 15.07 4.51
CA VAL A 3 19.65 15.55 4.61
C VAL A 3 19.69 16.93 5.24
N PRO A 4 19.20 17.99 4.57
CA PRO A 4 19.28 19.34 5.09
C PRO A 4 18.45 19.45 6.38
N VAL A 5 19.11 19.94 7.41
CA VAL A 5 18.54 20.15 8.72
C VAL A 5 17.72 21.45 8.67
N VAL A 6 16.42 21.34 8.43
CA VAL A 6 15.52 22.49 8.23
C VAL A 6 14.79 22.85 9.52
N LEU A 7 14.79 24.14 9.85
CA LEU A 7 14.02 24.70 10.95
C LEU A 7 12.52 24.50 10.71
N ARG A 8 11.81 23.83 11.63
CA ARG A 8 10.36 23.62 11.54
C ARG A 8 9.62 24.47 12.57
N PHE A 9 8.51 25.06 12.14
CA PHE A 9 7.57 25.78 12.98
C PHE A 9 6.26 25.00 13.08
N SER A 10 5.70 24.89 14.27
CA SER A 10 4.35 24.37 14.49
C SER A 10 3.62 25.27 15.49
N ASN A 11 2.37 25.60 15.15
CA ASN A 11 1.45 26.33 16.02
C ASN A 11 0.36 25.35 16.45
N ILE A 12 0.35 24.98 17.74
CA ILE A 12 -0.62 24.04 18.28
C ILE A 12 -1.67 24.83 19.07
N PRO A 13 -2.95 24.82 18.67
CA PRO A 13 -4.02 25.44 19.45
C PRO A 13 -4.32 24.58 20.68
N LEU A 14 -4.24 25.16 21.89
CA LEU A 14 -4.48 24.42 23.14
C LEU A 14 -5.95 24.38 23.57
N ILE A 15 -6.78 25.29 23.05
CA ILE A 15 -8.21 25.40 23.36
C ILE A 15 -8.95 25.68 22.04
N ASN A 16 -10.16 25.14 21.88
CA ASN A 16 -11.03 25.40 20.70
C ASN A 16 -11.27 26.90 20.44
N ASN A 17 -11.05 27.75 21.45
CA ASN A 17 -10.96 29.20 21.31
C ASN A 17 -9.50 29.61 21.10
N LYS A 18 -9.24 30.11 19.89
CA LYS A 18 -7.97 30.40 19.19
C LYS A 18 -6.96 31.34 19.92
N THR A 19 -7.03 31.50 21.23
CA THR A 19 -6.34 32.59 21.94
C THR A 19 -4.94 32.21 22.45
N ILE A 20 -4.62 30.93 22.60
CA ILE A 20 -3.31 30.47 23.10
C ILE A 20 -2.66 29.54 22.07
N PHE A 21 -1.58 30.01 21.46
CA PHE A 21 -0.73 29.24 20.57
C PHE A 21 0.61 28.96 21.23
N VAL A 22 1.04 27.70 21.23
CA VAL A 22 2.42 27.35 21.59
C VAL A 22 3.25 27.29 20.31
N LYS A 23 4.25 28.17 20.22
CA LYS A 23 5.23 28.17 19.14
C LYS A 23 6.44 27.33 19.55
N ARG A 24 6.70 26.23 18.85
CA ARG A 24 7.91 25.43 19.05
C ARG A 24 8.85 25.59 17.87
N THR A 25 10.02 26.16 18.15
CA THR A 25 11.15 26.20 17.20
C THR A 25 12.10 25.08 17.56
N HIS A 26 12.26 24.10 16.68
CA HIS A 26 13.23 23.03 16.93
C HIS A 26 13.82 22.48 15.63
N VAL A 27 14.98 21.87 15.80
CA VAL A 27 15.71 21.14 14.78
C VAL A 27 15.62 19.65 15.11
N PRO A 28 14.89 18.83 14.34
CA PRO A 28 14.81 17.39 14.61
C PRO A 28 16.10 16.72 14.12
N LEU A 29 16.98 16.38 15.06
CA LEU A 29 18.29 15.77 14.76
C LEU A 29 18.22 14.23 14.68
N ALA A 30 17.19 13.60 15.25
CA ALA A 30 16.96 12.17 15.18
C ALA A 30 15.47 11.84 15.40
N THR A 31 14.99 10.77 14.78
CA THR A 31 13.62 10.28 14.96
C THR A 31 13.62 9.02 15.81
N THR A 32 12.72 8.93 16.78
CA THR A 32 12.56 7.71 17.58
C THR A 32 11.89 6.63 16.75
N ILE A 33 12.18 5.36 17.05
CA ILE A 33 11.66 4.22 16.30
C ILE A 33 10.11 4.21 16.30
N HIS A 34 9.49 4.54 17.43
CA HIS A 34 8.04 4.68 17.54
C HIS A 34 7.44 5.74 16.60
N LYS A 35 8.15 6.85 16.36
CA LYS A 35 7.72 7.89 15.42
C LYS A 35 8.01 7.54 13.96
N SER A 36 8.94 6.60 13.73
CA SER A 36 9.28 6.11 12.39
C SER A 36 8.35 5.00 11.89
N GLN A 37 7.52 4.42 12.75
CA GLN A 37 6.66 3.30 12.41
C GLN A 37 5.66 3.69 11.32
N GLY A 38 5.62 2.90 10.24
CA GLY A 38 4.77 3.17 9.07
C GLY A 38 5.47 3.98 7.98
N ASN A 39 6.60 4.63 8.28
CA ASN A 39 7.41 5.32 7.27
C ASN A 39 8.39 4.37 6.60
N THR A 40 8.89 4.79 5.44
CA THR A 40 9.91 4.10 4.66
C THR A 40 11.03 5.09 4.32
N TYR A 41 12.28 4.66 4.47
CA TYR A 41 13.47 5.47 4.20
C TYR A 41 14.40 4.73 3.24
N SER A 42 15.13 5.50 2.41
CA SER A 42 16.17 4.97 1.54
C SER A 42 17.41 4.55 2.33
N GLU A 43 17.75 5.31 3.38
CA GLU A 43 18.91 5.09 4.22
C GLU A 43 18.53 5.32 5.69
N ILE A 44 19.03 4.49 6.60
CA ILE A 44 18.88 4.66 8.04
C ILE A 44 20.19 4.37 8.78
N VAL A 45 20.46 5.16 9.82
CA VAL A 45 21.49 4.85 10.81
C VAL A 45 20.77 4.44 12.09
N TYR A 46 21.03 3.22 12.55
CA TYR A 46 20.41 2.65 13.73
C TYR A 46 21.47 2.36 14.80
N GLU A 47 21.33 3.03 15.95
CA GLU A 47 22.14 2.75 17.13
C GLU A 47 21.59 1.51 17.85
N TYR A 48 22.33 0.41 17.77
CA TYR A 48 21.96 -0.86 18.36
C TYR A 48 22.39 -0.95 19.83
N ASP A 49 21.45 -1.34 20.69
CA ASP A 49 21.66 -1.61 22.11
C ASP A 49 21.02 -2.96 22.47
N ARG A 50 21.72 -3.78 23.27
CA ARG A 50 21.24 -5.08 23.77
C ARG A 50 19.98 -4.98 24.64
N ARG A 51 19.66 -3.78 25.15
CA ARG A 51 18.47 -3.50 25.97
C ARG A 51 17.24 -3.17 25.14
N HIS A 52 17.38 -2.90 23.84
CA HIS A 52 16.24 -2.73 22.97
C HIS A 52 15.40 -4.01 22.94
N SER A 53 14.09 -3.87 22.72
CA SER A 53 13.24 -5.05 22.57
C SER A 53 13.36 -5.61 21.14
N GLN A 54 13.14 -6.92 20.99
CA GLN A 54 13.12 -7.59 19.68
C GLN A 54 12.11 -6.95 18.72
N SER A 55 10.94 -6.56 19.23
CA SER A 55 9.90 -5.90 18.43
C SER A 55 10.34 -4.52 17.94
N LEU A 56 10.98 -3.74 18.80
CA LEU A 56 11.49 -2.41 18.45
C LEU A 56 12.59 -2.51 17.39
N LEU A 57 13.50 -3.49 17.53
CA LEU A 57 14.53 -3.78 16.54
C LEU A 57 13.90 -4.15 15.18
N CYS A 58 12.89 -5.02 15.16
CA CYS A 58 12.19 -5.41 13.93
C CYS A 58 11.53 -4.20 13.25
N VAL A 59 10.88 -3.32 14.02
CA VAL A 59 10.29 -2.09 13.48
C VAL A 59 11.37 -1.19 12.89
N ALA A 60 12.48 -0.96 13.60
CA ALA A 60 13.56 -0.10 13.14
C ALA A 60 14.20 -0.60 11.84
N LEU A 61 14.58 -1.89 11.81
CA LEU A 61 15.25 -2.49 10.65
C LEU A 61 14.33 -2.64 9.44
N SER A 62 13.01 -2.75 9.64
CA SER A 62 12.03 -2.81 8.54
C SER A 62 11.69 -1.45 7.94
N ARG A 63 12.30 -0.34 8.39
CA ARG A 63 12.04 0.99 7.79
C ARG A 63 12.86 1.24 6.52
N VAL A 64 13.93 0.48 6.29
CA VAL A 64 14.79 0.63 5.12
C VAL A 64 14.41 -0.37 4.03
N THR A 65 14.44 0.06 2.77
CA THR A 65 14.02 -0.77 1.63
C THR A 65 15.15 -1.62 1.05
N ASN A 66 16.41 -1.20 1.22
CA ASN A 66 17.59 -1.88 0.73
C ASN A 66 18.60 -2.05 1.88
N ILE A 67 19.22 -3.22 1.97
CA ILE A 67 20.25 -3.53 2.97
C ILE A 67 21.46 -2.58 2.87
N GLU A 68 21.79 -2.09 1.67
CA GLU A 68 22.89 -1.14 1.44
C GLU A 68 22.62 0.22 2.12
N GLY A 69 21.36 0.57 2.34
CA GLY A 69 20.97 1.76 3.07
C GLY A 69 20.94 1.58 4.59
N LEU A 70 21.27 0.39 5.12
CA LEU A 70 21.23 0.09 6.54
C LEU A 70 22.62 0.24 7.17
N TYR A 71 22.76 1.21 8.07
CA TYR A 71 23.97 1.40 8.86
C TYR A 71 23.66 1.12 10.33
N ILE A 72 24.33 0.12 10.92
CA ILE A 72 24.17 -0.21 12.35
C ILE A 72 25.40 0.28 13.10
N THR A 73 25.19 1.11 14.12
CA THR A 73 26.24 1.59 15.03
C THR A 73 26.03 1.00 16.42
N THR A 74 27.11 0.80 17.17
CA THR A 74 27.05 0.29 18.55
C THR A 74 27.92 1.13 19.46
N LYS A 75 27.52 1.22 20.73
CA LYS A 75 28.37 1.81 21.76
C LYS A 75 29.62 0.95 21.92
N ASN A 76 30.79 1.59 21.98
CA ASN A 76 32.09 0.93 22.16
C ASN A 76 32.48 -0.07 21.05
N ASN A 77 31.91 0.04 19.85
CA ASN A 77 32.23 -0.82 18.70
C ASN A 77 32.01 -2.33 18.97
N ASP A 78 31.07 -2.66 19.87
CA ASP A 78 30.64 -4.04 20.10
C ASP A 78 29.90 -4.57 18.88
N LYS A 79 30.40 -5.64 18.26
CA LYS A 79 29.82 -6.23 17.04
C LYS A 79 28.88 -7.40 17.34
N THR A 80 28.57 -7.64 18.62
CA THR A 80 27.79 -8.79 19.03
C THR A 80 26.29 -8.57 18.83
N PHE A 81 25.65 -9.44 18.05
CA PHE A 81 24.19 -9.47 17.94
C PHE A 81 23.57 -10.35 19.04
N TYR A 82 22.78 -9.75 19.92
CA TYR A 82 22.22 -10.35 21.14
C TYR A 82 20.76 -10.81 20.98
N HIS A 83 20.09 -10.34 19.93
CA HIS A 83 18.69 -10.61 19.63
C HIS A 83 18.51 -11.94 18.89
N CYS A 84 17.28 -12.45 18.81
CA CYS A 84 16.92 -13.74 18.17
C CYS A 84 17.50 -15.01 18.81
N ARG A 85 18.21 -14.93 19.95
CA ARG A 85 18.82 -16.11 20.60
C ARG A 85 17.85 -16.98 21.39
N ARG A 86 16.77 -16.38 21.91
CA ARG A 86 15.69 -17.07 22.63
C ARG A 86 14.35 -16.53 22.15
N ARG A 87 13.37 -17.42 21.93
CA ARG A 87 12.01 -17.01 21.62
C ARG A 87 11.34 -16.54 22.92
N SER A 88 10.90 -15.29 22.95
CA SER A 88 10.03 -14.84 24.03
C SER A 88 8.65 -15.47 23.89
N SER A 89 7.92 -15.65 25.00
CA SER A 89 6.52 -16.13 24.97
C SER A 89 5.66 -15.31 24.01
N SER A 90 5.76 -13.98 24.07
CA SER A 90 5.04 -13.08 23.15
C SER A 90 5.32 -13.32 21.66
N THR A 91 6.54 -13.76 21.32
CA THR A 91 6.90 -14.10 19.94
C THR A 91 6.30 -15.44 19.51
N ILE A 92 6.15 -16.38 20.45
CA ILE A 92 5.51 -17.67 20.21
C ILE A 92 4.01 -17.46 19.97
N ASP A 93 3.33 -16.71 20.83
CA ASP A 93 1.90 -16.42 20.69
C ASP A 93 1.59 -15.74 19.34
N LEU A 94 2.42 -14.78 18.93
CA LEU A 94 2.30 -14.15 17.61
C LEU A 94 2.54 -15.14 16.47
N GLN A 95 3.53 -16.02 16.57
CA GLN A 95 3.79 -17.04 15.55
C GLN A 95 2.63 -18.04 15.42
N GLU A 96 2.06 -18.45 16.55
CA GLU A 96 0.87 -19.31 16.57
C GLU A 96 -0.33 -18.61 15.96
N GLU A 97 -0.53 -17.33 16.26
CA GLU A 97 -1.59 -16.54 15.67
C GLU A 97 -1.41 -16.37 14.15
N PHE A 98 -0.20 -16.08 13.68
CA PHE A 98 0.11 -16.04 12.24
C PHE A 98 -0.14 -17.40 11.57
N LYS A 99 0.19 -18.51 12.24
CA LYS A 99 -0.10 -19.86 11.76
C LYS A 99 -1.61 -20.14 11.76
N ARG A 100 -2.33 -19.70 12.78
CA ARG A 100 -3.79 -19.81 12.85
C ARG A 100 -4.45 -19.05 11.70
N LEU A 101 -4.01 -17.82 11.43
CA LEU A 101 -4.54 -16.99 10.34
C LEU A 101 -4.20 -17.55 8.95
N SER A 102 -3.03 -18.17 8.78
CA SER A 102 -2.67 -18.80 7.51
C SER A 102 -3.49 -20.06 7.21
N LEU A 103 -3.87 -20.81 8.25
CA LEU A 103 -4.71 -22.02 8.16
C LEU A 103 -6.21 -21.70 8.12
N LYS A 104 -6.65 -20.71 8.90
CA LYS A 104 -8.06 -20.26 9.00
C LYS A 104 -8.23 -18.91 8.30
N LYS A 105 -7.95 -18.88 6.99
CA LYS A 105 -8.18 -17.67 6.19
C LYS A 105 -9.66 -17.34 6.19
N LEU A 106 -9.99 -16.09 6.51
CA LEU A 106 -11.35 -15.59 6.33
C LEU A 106 -11.69 -15.63 4.85
N GLN A 107 -12.90 -16.08 4.55
CA GLN A 107 -13.43 -16.01 3.20
C GLN A 107 -13.70 -14.53 2.89
N THR A 108 -13.04 -14.02 1.86
CA THR A 108 -13.23 -12.64 1.42
C THR A 108 -14.38 -12.58 0.42
N ILE A 109 -15.08 -11.46 0.39
CA ILE A 109 -16.12 -11.18 -0.63
C ILE A 109 -15.55 -11.45 -2.02
N HIS A 110 -14.32 -11.00 -2.29
CA HIS A 110 -13.61 -11.26 -3.55
C HIS A 110 -13.55 -12.76 -3.89
N LYS A 111 -13.21 -13.63 -2.92
CA LYS A 111 -13.15 -15.07 -3.15
C LYS A 111 -14.52 -15.69 -3.37
N ASP A 112 -15.58 -15.14 -2.75
CA ASP A 112 -16.95 -15.55 -3.03
C ASP A 112 -17.37 -15.19 -4.45
N TRP A 113 -17.01 -14.00 -4.95
CA TRP A 113 -17.24 -13.61 -6.35
C TRP A 113 -16.50 -14.54 -7.32
N ILE A 114 -15.23 -14.83 -7.07
CA ILE A 114 -14.46 -15.76 -7.91
C ILE A 114 -15.13 -17.14 -7.93
N ASN A 115 -15.43 -17.71 -6.76
CA ASN A 115 -16.10 -19.00 -6.66
C ASN A 115 -17.47 -18.99 -7.38
N PHE A 116 -18.22 -17.90 -7.26
CA PHE A 116 -19.52 -17.74 -7.91
C PHE A 116 -19.39 -17.76 -9.44
N ILE A 117 -18.40 -17.03 -9.99
CA ILE A 117 -18.14 -16.96 -11.43
C ILE A 117 -17.60 -18.30 -11.94
N THR A 118 -16.62 -18.90 -11.26
CA THR A 118 -15.96 -20.12 -11.75
C THR A 118 -16.80 -21.39 -11.61
N ASN A 119 -17.63 -21.49 -10.57
CA ASN A 119 -18.39 -22.72 -10.31
C ASN A 119 -19.74 -22.78 -11.04
N ARG A 120 -20.18 -21.68 -11.64
CA ARG A 120 -21.41 -21.64 -12.44
C ARG A 120 -21.06 -21.68 -13.92
N GLN A 121 -21.67 -22.61 -14.66
CA GLN A 121 -21.61 -22.64 -16.12
C GLN A 121 -22.55 -21.59 -16.75
N GLY A 122 -22.50 -20.35 -16.24
CA GLY A 122 -23.35 -19.25 -16.67
C GLY A 122 -22.56 -18.15 -17.35
N LEU A 123 -23.26 -17.25 -18.04
CA LEU A 123 -22.67 -16.03 -18.57
C LEU A 123 -22.50 -15.01 -17.42
N SER A 124 -21.27 -14.57 -17.19
CA SER A 124 -20.94 -13.52 -16.24
C SER A 124 -20.61 -12.22 -16.97
N ILE A 125 -21.29 -11.14 -16.56
CA ILE A 125 -21.12 -9.80 -17.12
C ILE A 125 -20.68 -8.89 -15.99
N PHE A 126 -19.50 -8.31 -16.11
CA PHE A 126 -18.99 -7.28 -15.21
C PHE A 126 -19.19 -5.92 -15.86
N THR A 127 -19.86 -5.00 -15.18
CA THR A 127 -20.10 -3.65 -15.70
C THR A 127 -19.74 -2.61 -14.65
N PHE A 128 -19.02 -1.57 -15.04
CA PHE A 128 -18.81 -0.42 -14.18
C PHE A 128 -18.47 0.86 -14.97
N ASN A 129 -18.77 1.98 -14.34
CA ASN A 129 -18.42 3.30 -14.83
C ASN A 129 -17.01 3.65 -14.35
N CYS A 130 -16.16 4.08 -15.27
CA CYS A 130 -14.79 4.48 -15.00
C CYS A 130 -14.56 5.93 -15.43
N GLN A 131 -13.60 6.55 -14.75
CA GLN A 131 -13.05 7.85 -15.10
C GLN A 131 -11.55 7.67 -15.25
N SER A 132 -10.98 8.21 -16.33
CA SER A 132 -9.54 8.13 -16.61
C SER A 132 -9.04 6.69 -16.79
N LEU A 133 -9.75 5.88 -17.57
CA LEU A 133 -9.39 4.49 -17.89
C LEU A 133 -7.91 4.31 -18.28
N THR A 134 -7.32 5.25 -19.02
CA THR A 134 -5.90 5.20 -19.40
C THR A 134 -4.95 5.19 -18.20
N ALA A 135 -5.29 5.90 -17.12
CA ALA A 135 -4.47 5.94 -15.90
C ALA A 135 -4.64 4.67 -15.04
N HIS A 136 -5.80 4.02 -15.13
CA HIS A 136 -6.22 2.91 -14.26
C HIS A 136 -6.38 1.58 -15.01
N ALA A 137 -5.86 1.47 -16.24
CA ALA A 137 -5.98 0.26 -17.05
C ALA A 137 -5.34 -0.99 -16.39
N VAL A 138 -4.36 -0.78 -15.50
CA VAL A 138 -3.74 -1.87 -14.73
C VAL A 138 -4.71 -2.50 -13.73
N ASP A 139 -5.67 -1.74 -13.22
CA ASP A 139 -6.65 -2.21 -12.23
C ASP A 139 -7.64 -3.21 -12.86
N LEU A 140 -7.82 -3.16 -14.19
CA LEU A 140 -8.61 -4.14 -14.95
C LEU A 140 -8.00 -5.54 -14.99
N GLN A 141 -6.76 -5.71 -14.49
CA GLN A 141 -6.13 -7.01 -14.36
C GLN A 141 -6.57 -7.75 -13.09
N ASP A 142 -7.52 -7.20 -12.32
CA ASP A 142 -8.12 -7.88 -11.17
C ASP A 142 -8.73 -9.24 -11.55
N SER A 143 -8.64 -10.18 -10.63
CA SER A 143 -9.04 -11.56 -10.91
C SER A 143 -10.56 -11.72 -11.13
N VAL A 144 -11.42 -10.86 -10.56
CA VAL A 144 -12.87 -10.94 -10.79
C VAL A 144 -13.19 -10.54 -12.23
N ILE A 145 -12.59 -9.45 -12.70
CA ILE A 145 -12.74 -8.96 -14.07
C ILE A 145 -12.20 -10.00 -15.06
N ARG A 146 -11.02 -10.56 -14.78
CA ARG A 146 -10.41 -11.58 -15.64
C ARG A 146 -11.20 -12.89 -15.75
N ASN A 147 -11.89 -13.29 -14.69
CA ASN A 147 -12.71 -14.51 -14.69
C ASN A 147 -14.10 -14.26 -15.26
N SER A 148 -14.53 -13.00 -15.41
CA SER A 148 -15.80 -12.69 -16.06
C SER A 148 -15.75 -12.96 -17.56
N ASN A 149 -16.87 -13.38 -18.16
CA ASN A 149 -16.94 -13.65 -19.60
C ASN A 149 -16.95 -12.35 -20.40
N ILE A 150 -17.72 -11.37 -19.93
CA ILE A 150 -17.90 -10.09 -20.61
C ILE A 150 -17.60 -8.97 -19.63
N LEU A 151 -16.66 -8.10 -19.99
CA LEU A 151 -16.43 -6.84 -19.33
C LEU A 151 -17.03 -5.69 -20.14
N VAL A 152 -17.91 -4.92 -19.50
CA VAL A 152 -18.54 -3.70 -20.01
C VAL A 152 -17.99 -2.50 -19.26
N LEU A 153 -17.38 -1.56 -19.97
CA LEU A 153 -16.87 -0.31 -19.38
C LEU A 153 -17.66 0.85 -19.93
N SER A 154 -18.01 1.80 -19.05
CA SER A 154 -18.51 3.12 -19.43
C SER A 154 -17.50 4.17 -19.00
N GLU A 155 -16.83 4.82 -19.94
CA GLU A 155 -15.86 5.89 -19.67
C GLU A 155 -16.50 7.27 -19.92
N THR A 156 -16.26 8.20 -19.00
CA THR A 156 -16.89 9.53 -18.97
C THR A 156 -15.94 10.67 -19.36
N TRP A 157 -14.62 10.45 -19.37
CA TRP A 157 -13.58 11.48 -19.60
C TRP A 157 -12.56 11.06 -20.68
N LEU A 158 -13.02 10.46 -21.77
CA LEU A 158 -12.15 10.12 -22.90
C LEU A 158 -12.15 11.21 -23.97
N ASN A 159 -10.96 11.55 -24.49
CA ASN A 159 -10.84 12.42 -25.65
C ASN A 159 -11.19 11.66 -26.94
N ASN A 160 -11.74 12.37 -27.92
CA ASN A 160 -12.11 11.77 -29.21
C ASN A 160 -10.91 11.23 -30.01
N GLU A 161 -9.71 11.72 -29.73
CA GLU A 161 -8.49 11.31 -30.45
C GLU A 161 -7.69 10.23 -29.72
N SER A 162 -8.09 9.83 -28.51
CA SER A 162 -7.32 8.87 -27.72
C SER A 162 -7.77 7.44 -27.99
N ASP A 163 -6.83 6.64 -28.51
CA ASP A 163 -6.94 5.19 -28.54
C ASP A 163 -6.52 4.61 -27.18
N ILE A 164 -7.31 3.67 -26.66
CA ILE A 164 -7.01 2.97 -25.42
C ILE A 164 -6.65 1.54 -25.76
N PHE A 165 -5.41 1.18 -25.45
CA PHE A 165 -4.98 -0.22 -25.42
C PHE A 165 -5.01 -0.73 -23.99
N ILE A 166 -5.74 -1.82 -23.76
CA ILE A 166 -5.79 -2.49 -22.46
C ILE A 166 -5.16 -3.88 -22.62
N PRO A 167 -4.02 -4.16 -21.96
CA PRO A 167 -3.36 -5.45 -22.10
C PRO A 167 -4.29 -6.62 -21.76
N ASN A 168 -4.20 -7.70 -22.53
CA ASN A 168 -4.93 -8.96 -22.30
C ASN A 168 -6.48 -8.87 -22.41
N LEU A 169 -7.00 -7.79 -23.00
CA LEU A 169 -8.42 -7.65 -23.33
C LEU A 169 -8.59 -7.39 -24.82
N ASN A 170 -9.55 -8.08 -25.43
CA ASN A 170 -9.92 -7.87 -26.83
C ASN A 170 -11.19 -7.02 -26.88
N CYS A 171 -11.09 -5.82 -27.45
CA CYS A 171 -12.24 -4.96 -27.70
C CYS A 171 -13.06 -5.51 -28.88
N ILE A 172 -14.31 -5.86 -28.64
CA ILE A 172 -15.23 -6.40 -29.66
C ILE A 172 -16.16 -5.31 -30.18
N VAL A 173 -16.68 -4.48 -29.27
CA VAL A 173 -17.62 -3.40 -29.62
C VAL A 173 -17.19 -2.11 -28.95
N TYR A 174 -17.25 -1.05 -29.75
CA TYR A 174 -16.90 0.31 -29.37
C TYR A 174 -17.96 1.27 -29.91
N LYS A 175 -18.60 2.05 -29.03
CA LYS A 175 -19.60 3.04 -29.43
C LYS A 175 -19.23 4.41 -28.86
N ARG A 176 -19.12 5.42 -29.74
CA ARG A 176 -19.01 6.86 -29.39
C ARG A 176 -20.28 7.59 -29.84
N PRO A 177 -20.97 8.35 -28.98
CA PRO A 177 -21.96 9.32 -29.43
C PRO A 177 -21.26 10.51 -30.12
N SER A 178 -21.93 11.09 -31.13
CA SER A 178 -21.40 12.19 -31.95
C SER A 178 -21.42 13.57 -31.27
N THR A 179 -22.13 13.70 -30.14
CA THR A 179 -22.28 14.96 -29.40
C THR A 179 -21.73 14.77 -27.99
N ARG A 180 -20.85 15.68 -27.56
CA ARG A 180 -20.24 15.74 -26.23
C ARG A 180 -21.26 15.49 -25.12
N ALA A 181 -21.31 14.25 -24.66
CA ALA A 181 -21.63 13.80 -23.31
C ALA A 181 -21.71 12.28 -23.38
N GLU A 182 -20.71 11.65 -22.78
CA GLU A 182 -20.88 10.40 -22.04
C GLU A 182 -21.13 9.10 -22.83
N GLU A 183 -20.59 8.04 -22.25
CA GLU A 183 -20.81 6.65 -22.60
C GLU A 183 -20.06 6.14 -23.82
N LEU A 184 -18.78 5.90 -23.58
CA LEU A 184 -18.05 4.93 -24.33
C LEU A 184 -18.28 3.53 -23.78
N ARG A 185 -18.97 2.65 -24.52
CA ARG A 185 -19.21 1.25 -24.12
C ARG A 185 -18.16 0.33 -24.77
N TYR A 186 -17.23 -0.19 -23.97
CA TYR A 186 -16.38 -1.32 -24.37
C TYR A 186 -17.07 -2.63 -24.02
N ILE A 187 -17.11 -3.59 -24.96
CA ILE A 187 -17.40 -4.99 -24.65
C ILE A 187 -16.10 -5.76 -24.87
N THR A 188 -15.57 -6.35 -23.81
CA THR A 188 -14.30 -7.07 -23.84
C THR A 188 -14.44 -8.52 -23.37
N LYS A 189 -13.82 -9.42 -24.15
CA LYS A 189 -13.63 -10.89 -24.00
C LYS A 189 -14.81 -11.86 -24.25
N PHE A 190 -14.38 -13.07 -24.63
CA PHE A 190 -15.06 -14.37 -24.52
C PHE A 190 -14.27 -15.19 -23.50
#